data_AF-A0A1X7VT03-F1
#
_entry.id   AF-A0A1X7VT03-F1
#
_cell.length_a   1.000
_cell.length_b   1.000
_cell.length_c   1.000
_cell.angle_alpha   90.00
_cell.angle_beta   90.00
_cell.angle_gamma   90.00
#
_symmetry.space_group_name_H-M   'P 1'
#
loop_
_entity.id
_entity.type
_entity.pdbx_description
1 polymer ?
#
loop_
_entity_poly.entity_id
_entity_poly.type
_entity_poly.pdbx_seq_one_letter_code
_entity_poly.pdbx_strand_id
1 'polypeptide(L)'
;MPAKSHKSCGKKTTDKKGSVYLITSKKGAHILGKTTGPLNHRLNQYRHAIKTGQGEGQKIIKYYRKPGNDFGKAKVKVLFQSSNPKKLEKEKAKYMPKYKKNGLNTKK
;
A
#
# COMPACT_ATOMS: atom_id res chain seq x y z
N MET A 1 -28.02 33.73 -15.18
CA MET A 1 -27.61 33.67 -13.76
C MET A 1 -28.24 32.43 -13.12
N PRO A 2 -27.73 31.83 -12.02
CA PRO A 2 -26.33 31.47 -11.68
C PRO A 2 -26.19 30.04 -11.04
N ALA A 3 -24.93 29.69 -10.68
CA ALA A 3 -24.52 28.71 -9.62
C ALA A 3 -24.41 27.21 -10.04
N LYS A 4 -23.36 26.42 -9.76
CA LYS A 4 -22.36 26.39 -8.68
C LYS A 4 -21.05 25.72 -9.14
N SER A 5 -19.95 26.40 -8.87
CA SER A 5 -18.62 25.82 -8.62
C SER A 5 -18.72 24.59 -7.71
N HIS A 6 -18.00 23.50 -8.01
CA HIS A 6 -17.30 22.71 -6.99
C HIS A 6 -16.30 21.71 -7.60
N LYS A 7 -15.04 21.91 -7.17
CA LYS A 7 -13.96 20.94 -6.99
C LYS A 7 -13.19 20.53 -8.25
N SER A 8 -12.07 21.22 -8.45
CA SER A 8 -10.83 20.62 -8.96
C SER A 8 -10.70 19.19 -8.42
N CYS A 9 -10.99 18.20 -9.25
CA CYS A 9 -10.70 16.81 -8.92
C CYS A 9 -9.17 16.70 -8.97
N GLY A 10 -8.59 16.73 -7.78
CA GLY A 10 -7.19 17.07 -7.52
C GLY A 10 -6.24 16.41 -8.50
N LYS A 11 -5.23 17.19 -8.92
CA LYS A 11 -4.03 16.75 -9.63
C LYS A 11 -3.79 15.27 -9.33
N LYS A 12 -4.17 14.38 -10.25
CA LYS A 12 -3.60 13.06 -10.34
C LYS A 12 -2.15 13.33 -10.75
N THR A 13 -1.32 13.70 -9.79
CA THR A 13 0.11 13.47 -9.88
C THR A 13 0.21 11.97 -10.00
N THR A 14 0.16 11.52 -11.25
CA THR A 14 0.60 10.22 -11.69
C THR A 14 2.08 10.21 -11.34
N ASP A 15 2.36 9.99 -10.06
CA ASP A 15 3.71 9.87 -9.55
C ASP A 15 4.22 8.58 -10.18
N LYS A 16 4.82 8.73 -11.37
CA LYS A 16 5.47 7.65 -12.12
C LYS A 16 6.66 7.09 -11.34
N LYS A 17 6.90 7.58 -10.12
CA LYS A 17 7.98 7.17 -9.24
C LYS A 17 7.51 6.02 -8.37
N GLY A 18 8.40 5.07 -8.17
CA GLY A 18 8.18 4.02 -7.21
C GLY A 18 8.13 4.58 -5.79
N SER A 19 7.49 3.84 -4.90
CA SER A 19 7.28 4.24 -3.51
C SER A 19 7.46 3.04 -2.58
N VAL A 20 8.14 3.26 -1.46
CA VAL A 20 8.09 2.38 -0.29
C VAL A 20 6.91 2.82 0.56
N TYR A 21 5.98 1.89 0.81
CA TYR A 21 4.73 2.16 1.49
C TYR A 21 4.54 1.20 2.66
N LEU A 22 3.89 1.72 3.70
CA LEU A 22 3.46 0.97 4.86
C LEU A 22 1.93 0.98 4.90
N ILE A 23 1.34 -0.21 4.97
CA ILE A 23 -0.10 -0.37 5.19
C ILE A 23 -0.28 -0.85 6.62
N THR A 24 -1.00 -0.07 7.42
CA THR A 24 -1.37 -0.40 8.79
C THR A 24 -2.85 -0.81 8.82
N SER A 25 -3.11 -2.06 9.13
CA SER A 25 -4.46 -2.57 9.38
C SER A 25 -5.07 -1.88 10.62
N LYS A 26 -6.41 -1.83 10.68
CA LYS A 26 -7.13 -1.40 11.88
C LYS A 26 -6.71 -2.16 13.15
N LYS A 27 -6.33 -3.44 13.02
CA LYS A 27 -5.85 -4.25 14.15
C LYS A 27 -4.34 -4.11 14.42
N GLY A 28 -3.67 -3.10 13.87
CA GLY A 28 -2.25 -2.82 14.13
C GLY A 28 -1.26 -3.71 13.36
N ALA A 29 -1.72 -4.52 12.40
CA ALA A 29 -0.82 -5.28 11.54
C ALA A 29 -0.15 -4.36 10.52
N HIS A 30 1.17 -4.49 10.39
CA HIS A 30 1.98 -3.68 9.49
C HIS A 30 2.38 -4.46 8.24
N ILE A 31 2.24 -3.85 7.08
CA ILE A 31 2.61 -4.43 5.79
C ILE A 31 3.51 -3.44 5.08
N LEU A 32 4.79 -3.75 5.02
CA LEU A 32 5.78 -2.92 4.34
C LEU A 32 6.00 -3.44 2.92
N GLY A 33 5.57 -2.66 1.93
CA GLY A 33 5.74 -2.96 0.52
C GLY A 33 6.60 -1.93 -0.19
N LYS A 34 6.99 -2.27 -1.42
CA LYS A 34 7.52 -1.31 -2.39
C LYS A 34 6.79 -1.51 -3.70
N THR A 35 6.63 -0.43 -4.45
CA THR A 35 6.15 -0.44 -5.82
C THR A 35 7.13 0.34 -6.67
N THR A 36 7.41 -0.11 -7.88
CA THR A 36 8.16 0.66 -8.89
C THR A 36 7.25 1.58 -9.70
N GLY A 37 5.96 1.26 -9.76
CA GLY A 37 4.91 2.09 -10.36
C GLY A 37 4.07 2.84 -9.32
N PRO A 38 3.00 3.51 -9.76
CA PRO A 38 2.17 4.35 -8.91
C PRO A 38 1.51 3.54 -7.78
N LEU A 39 1.57 4.08 -6.57
CA LEU A 39 1.04 3.43 -5.37
C LEU A 39 -0.43 3.03 -5.50
N ASN A 40 -1.26 3.92 -6.06
CA ASN A 40 -2.68 3.65 -6.25
C ASN A 40 -2.94 2.41 -7.12
N HIS A 41 -2.12 2.16 -8.13
CA HIS A 41 -2.23 0.96 -8.96
C HIS A 41 -1.94 -0.30 -8.14
N ARG A 42 -0.86 -0.29 -7.34
CA ARG A 42 -0.52 -1.43 -6.45
C ARG A 42 -1.58 -1.66 -5.37
N LEU A 43 -2.15 -0.59 -4.80
CA LEU A 43 -3.26 -0.70 -3.85
C LEU A 43 -4.51 -1.30 -4.50
N ASN A 44 -4.81 -0.92 -5.75
CA ASN A 44 -5.96 -1.48 -6.47
C ASN A 44 -5.76 -2.97 -6.78
N GLN A 45 -4.54 -3.38 -7.16
CA GLN A 45 -4.17 -4.79 -7.29
C GLN A 45 -4.42 -5.56 -5.99
N TYR A 46 -4.05 -5.01 -4.83
CA TYR A 46 -4.36 -5.65 -3.54
C TYR A 46 -5.85 -5.76 -3.29
N ARG A 47 -6.63 -4.71 -3.54
CA ARG A 47 -8.10 -4.76 -3.37
C ARG A 47 -8.71 -5.85 -4.23
N HIS A 48 -8.29 -5.94 -5.49
CA HIS A 48 -8.74 -6.98 -6.40
C HIS A 48 -8.32 -8.37 -5.90
N ALA A 49 -7.06 -8.54 -5.52
CA ALA A 49 -6.53 -9.80 -5.01
C ALA A 49 -7.18 -10.27 -3.69
N ILE A 50 -7.56 -9.33 -2.82
CA ILE A 50 -8.33 -9.62 -1.59
C ILE A 50 -9.74 -10.08 -1.96
N LYS A 51 -10.37 -9.45 -2.96
CA LYS A 51 -11.71 -9.80 -3.43
C LYS A 51 -11.73 -11.17 -4.13
N THR A 52 -10.78 -11.44 -5.01
CA THR A 52 -10.67 -12.71 -5.75
C THR A 52 -10.03 -13.83 -4.94
N GLY A 53 -9.29 -13.48 -3.88
CA GLY A 53 -8.49 -14.44 -3.11
C GLY A 53 -7.23 -14.93 -3.82
N GLN A 54 -6.87 -14.33 -4.94
CA GLN A 54 -5.76 -14.74 -5.79
C GLN A 54 -4.82 -13.57 -6.07
N GLY A 55 -3.51 -13.82 -6.07
CA GLY A 55 -2.50 -12.81 -6.39
C GLY A 55 -1.25 -12.88 -5.51
N GLU A 56 -0.34 -11.95 -5.74
CA GLU A 56 0.87 -11.80 -4.95
C GLU A 56 0.57 -11.28 -3.53
N GLY A 57 1.33 -11.76 -2.55
CA GLY A 57 1.13 -11.36 -1.16
C GLY A 57 -0.03 -12.09 -0.49
N GLN A 58 -0.10 -13.41 -0.67
CA GLN A 58 -1.09 -14.31 -0.07
C GLN A 58 -1.33 -14.08 1.43
N LYS A 59 -0.32 -13.64 2.20
CA LYS A 59 -0.50 -13.25 3.62
C LYS A 59 -1.43 -12.05 3.80
N ILE A 60 -1.27 -11.02 2.97
CA ILE A 60 -2.11 -9.81 2.97
C ILE A 60 -3.54 -10.20 2.57
N ILE A 61 -3.66 -10.98 1.49
CA ILE A 61 -4.95 -11.48 0.99
C ILE A 61 -5.68 -12.27 2.07
N LYS A 62 -5.04 -13.31 2.63
CA LYS A 62 -5.63 -14.12 3.72
C LYS A 62 -5.96 -13.28 4.95
N TYR A 63 -5.15 -12.28 5.27
CA TYR A 63 -5.40 -11.41 6.41
C TYR A 63 -6.65 -10.55 6.21
N TYR A 64 -6.80 -9.87 5.07
CA TYR A 64 -7.96 -9.00 4.81
C TYR A 64 -9.21 -9.74 4.31
N ARG A 65 -9.10 -11.02 3.94
CA ARG A 65 -10.28 -11.88 3.73
C ARG A 65 -10.90 -12.36 5.04
N LYS A 66 -10.20 -12.25 6.18
CA LYS A 66 -10.79 -12.60 7.48
C LYS A 66 -11.86 -11.59 7.88
N PRO A 67 -12.99 -12.05 8.45
CA PRO A 67 -14.03 -11.17 8.95
C PRO A 67 -13.46 -10.18 9.99
N GLY A 68 -13.86 -8.91 9.87
CA GLY A 68 -13.38 -7.81 10.70
C GLY A 68 -12.04 -7.18 10.29
N ASN A 69 -11.40 -7.65 9.22
CA ASN A 69 -10.20 -7.02 8.64
C ASN A 69 -10.56 -6.33 7.32
N ASP A 70 -10.89 -5.05 7.40
CA ASP A 70 -11.27 -4.27 6.21
C ASP A 70 -10.06 -3.52 5.63
N PHE A 71 -9.72 -3.80 4.37
CA PHE A 71 -8.61 -3.12 3.68
C PHE A 71 -8.91 -1.66 3.37
N GLY A 72 -10.18 -1.29 3.16
CA GLY A 72 -10.61 0.09 3.00
C GLY A 72 -10.41 0.93 4.26
N LYS A 73 -10.41 0.29 5.44
CA LYS A 73 -10.08 0.93 6.73
C LYS A 73 -8.59 0.92 7.07
N ALA A 74 -7.73 0.35 6.22
CA ALA A 74 -6.29 0.34 6.45
C ALA A 74 -5.68 1.71 6.15
N LYS A 75 -4.76 2.16 7.01
CA LYS A 75 -4.01 3.40 6.82
C LYS A 75 -2.81 3.12 5.92
N VAL A 76 -2.71 3.81 4.79
CA VAL A 76 -1.54 3.73 3.90
C VAL A 76 -0.66 4.94 4.14
N LYS A 77 0.60 4.72 4.48
CA LYS A 77 1.61 5.76 4.65
C LYS A 77 2.74 5.54 3.66
N VAL A 78 3.05 6.56 2.87
CA VAL A 78 4.26 6.57 2.03
C VAL A 78 5.44 6.90 2.92
N LEU A 79 6.44 6.03 2.96
CA LEU A 79 7.65 6.24 3.75
C LEU A 79 8.75 6.91 2.91
N PHE A 80 8.84 6.54 1.63
CA PHE A 80 9.85 7.04 0.72
C PHE A 80 9.39 6.93 -0.73
N GLN A 81 9.77 7.89 -1.57
CA GLN A 81 9.47 7.87 -3.01
C GLN A 81 10.76 8.08 -3.80
N SER A 82 10.94 7.29 -4.85
CA SER A 82 12.08 7.40 -5.73
C SER A 82 11.82 6.66 -7.04
N SER A 83 12.31 7.22 -8.14
CA SER A 83 12.30 6.54 -9.43
C SER A 83 13.35 5.44 -9.53
N ASN A 84 14.32 5.39 -8.60
CA ASN A 84 15.42 4.42 -8.64
C ASN A 84 15.07 3.15 -7.83
N PRO A 85 14.89 1.97 -8.49
CA PRO A 85 14.49 0.74 -7.82
C PRO A 85 15.50 0.24 -6.78
N LYS A 86 16.80 0.50 -6.98
CA LYS A 86 17.85 0.15 -6.00
C LYS A 86 17.72 0.97 -4.71
N LYS A 87 17.38 2.27 -4.83
CA LYS A 87 17.12 3.13 -3.65
C LYS A 87 15.88 2.67 -2.90
N LEU A 88 14.79 2.33 -3.61
CA LEU A 88 13.57 1.80 -2.98
C LEU A 88 13.83 0.51 -2.21
N GLU A 89 14.67 -0.38 -2.75
CA GLU A 89 15.02 -1.63 -2.07
C GLU A 89 15.87 -1.39 -0.81
N LYS A 90 16.89 -0.52 -0.89
CA LYS A 90 17.69 -0.13 0.28
C LYS A 90 16.83 0.49 1.37
N GLU A 91 15.94 1.42 1.03
CA GLU A 91 15.05 2.05 2.00
C GLU A 91 14.06 1.05 2.59
N LYS A 92 13.45 0.17 1.77
CA LYS A 92 12.61 -0.91 2.28
C LYS A 92 13.37 -1.78 3.27
N ALA A 93 14.63 -2.15 2.98
CA ALA A 93 15.46 -2.95 3.87
C ALA A 93 15.74 -2.24 5.20
N LYS A 94 15.95 -0.91 5.20
CA LYS A 94 16.08 -0.12 6.43
C LYS A 94 14.80 -0.09 7.27
N TYR A 95 13.63 0.03 6.62
CA TYR A 95 12.34 0.03 7.32
C TYR A 95 11.90 -1.38 7.75
N MET A 96 12.38 -2.43 7.10
CA MET A 96 11.99 -3.81 7.39
C MET A 96 12.17 -4.23 8.86
N PRO A 97 13.32 -4.02 9.53
CA PRO A 97 13.48 -4.36 10.94
C PRO A 97 12.53 -3.58 11.84
N LYS A 98 12.28 -2.30 11.53
CA LYS A 98 11.37 -1.43 12.31
C LYS A 98 9.93 -1.94 12.33
N TYR A 99 9.48 -2.58 11.25
CA TYR A 99 8.11 -3.09 11.12
C TYR A 99 8.03 -4.62 11.12
N LYS A 100 9.12 -5.33 11.44
CA LYS A 100 9.17 -6.81 11.49
C LYS A 100 8.37 -7.38 12.66
N LYS A 101 8.36 -6.69 13.81
CA LYS A 101 7.77 -7.18 15.07
C LYS A 101 6.26 -7.48 14.96
N ASN A 102 5.53 -6.70 14.15
CA ASN A 102 4.09 -6.90 13.84
C ASN A 102 3.83 -7.02 12.32
N GLY A 103 4.86 -7.43 11.57
CA GLY A 103 4.87 -7.40 10.12
C GLY A 103 4.27 -8.65 9.49
N LEU A 104 3.26 -8.51 8.62
CA LEU A 104 2.77 -9.59 7.75
C LEU A 104 3.78 -9.99 6.64
N ASN A 105 5.01 -9.48 6.72
CA ASN A 105 6.06 -9.57 5.70
C ASN A 105 7.01 -10.76 5.86
N THR A 106 6.75 -11.67 6.80
CA THR A 106 7.61 -12.85 6.98
C THR A 106 7.56 -13.73 5.72
N LYS A 107 8.70 -13.98 5.07
CA LYS A 107 8.83 -15.18 4.24
C LYS A 107 8.76 -16.37 5.19
N LYS A 108 7.90 -17.35 4.88
CA LYS A 108 8.06 -18.68 5.48
C LYS A 108 9.19 -19.36 4.69
#